data_AF-R9JXT9-F1
#
_entry.id   AF-R9JXT9-F1
#
_cell.length_a   1.000
_cell.length_b   1.000
_cell.length_c   1.000
_cell.angle_alpha   90.00
_cell.angle_beta   90.00
_cell.angle_gamma   90.00
#
_symmetry.space_group_name_H-M   'P 1'
#
loop_
_entity.id
_entity.type
_entity.pdbx_description
1 polymer ?
#
loop_
_entity_poly.entity_id
_entity_poly.type
_entity_poly.pdbx_seq_one_letter_code
_entity_poly.pdbx_strand_id
1 'polypeptide(L)' 'MIRFEENEYILIAMFQKENRRATIDEIHNVIPYIGRDEEMLVLINSTLEKLWFLSDEAFSELDLEPYKQEPVEEEAWT' A
#
# COMPACT_ATOMS: atom_id res chain seq x y z
N MET A 1 -6.05 -3.00 -18.42
CA MET A 1 -6.36 -3.46 -17.05
C MET A 1 -5.13 -3.18 -16.22
N ILE A 2 -5.26 -2.41 -15.13
CA ILE A 2 -4.14 -2.17 -14.21
C ILE A 2 -3.94 -3.46 -13.43
N ARG A 3 -2.69 -3.92 -13.35
CA ARG A 3 -2.33 -5.12 -12.60
C ARG A 3 -1.23 -4.77 -11.60
N PHE A 4 -1.48 -5.12 -10.36
CA PHE A 4 -0.51 -5.01 -9.28
C PHE A 4 0.33 -6.28 -9.18
N GLU A 5 1.57 -6.10 -8.77
CA GLU A 5 2.47 -7.17 -8.34
C GLU A 5 2.23 -7.51 -6.86
N GLU A 6 2.73 -8.65 -6.41
CA GLU A 6 2.50 -9.15 -5.05
C GLU A 6 2.93 -8.15 -3.97
N ASN A 7 4.12 -7.55 -4.10
CA ASN A 7 4.60 -6.54 -3.17
C ASN A 7 3.73 -5.27 -3.15
N GLU A 8 3.13 -4.90 -4.28
CA GLU A 8 2.22 -3.75 -4.34
C GLU A 8 0.88 -4.09 -3.67
N TYR A 9 0.38 -5.32 -3.82
CA TYR A 9 -0.80 -5.78 -3.08
C TYR A 9 -0.57 -5.77 -1.57
N ILE A 10 0.59 -6.24 -1.11
CA ILE A 10 0.98 -6.19 0.31
C ILE A 10 1.03 -4.73 0.78
N LEU A 11 1.66 -3.84 0.02
CA LEU A 11 1.75 -2.41 0.37
C LEU A 11 0.36 -1.77 0.47
N ILE A 12 -0.53 -2.04 -0.49
CA ILE A 12 -1.90 -1.53 -0.48
C ILE A 12 -2.66 -2.08 0.72
N ALA A 13 -2.54 -3.38 1.03
CA ALA A 13 -3.20 -4.01 2.16
C ALA A 13 -2.75 -3.44 3.51
N MET A 14 -1.45 -3.14 3.65
CA MET A 14 -0.90 -2.53 4.87
C MET A 14 -1.43 -1.13 5.14
N PHE A 15 -1.63 -0.33 4.10
CA PHE A 15 -2.03 1.08 4.21
C PHE A 15 -3.49 1.34 3.78
N GLN A 16 -4.28 0.28 3.58
CA GLN A 16 -5.66 0.39 3.12
C GLN A 16 -6.47 1.26 4.08
N LYS A 17 -7.19 2.24 3.51
CA LYS A 17 -8.16 3.10 4.20
C LYS A 17 -9.56 2.90 3.63
N GLU A 18 -10.51 3.71 4.08
CA GLU A 18 -11.91 3.61 3.70
C GLU A 18 -12.19 3.84 2.21
N ASN A 19 -11.26 4.46 1.48
CA ASN A 19 -11.35 4.65 0.03
C ASN A 19 -9.96 4.75 -0.62
N ARG A 20 -9.93 4.70 -1.95
CA ARG A 20 -8.71 4.76 -2.76
C ARG A 20 -7.89 6.03 -2.53
N ARG A 21 -8.53 7.18 -2.42
CA ARG A 21 -7.85 8.47 -2.20
C ARG A 21 -7.16 8.50 -0.84
N ALA A 22 -7.87 8.11 0.22
CA ALA A 22 -7.31 8.01 1.57
C ALA A 22 -6.15 7.00 1.63
N THR A 23 -6.26 5.88 0.91
CA THR A 23 -5.17 4.89 0.79
C THR A 23 -3.94 5.47 0.08
N ILE A 24 -4.13 6.22 -1.02
CA ILE A 24 -3.05 6.94 -1.70
C ILE A 24 -2.36 7.93 -0.76
N ASP A 25 -3.14 8.72 -0.02
CA ASP A 25 -2.61 9.73 0.90
C ASP A 25 -1.82 9.06 2.04
N GLU A 26 -2.30 7.93 2.57
CA GLU A 26 -1.58 7.16 3.59
C GLU A 26 -0.25 6.59 3.07
N ILE A 27 -0.25 5.98 1.87
CA ILE A 27 0.97 5.47 1.24
C ILE A 27 1.95 6.61 0.95
N HIS A 28 1.46 7.78 0.56
CA HIS A 28 2.32 8.94 0.36
C HIS A 28 2.94 9.43 1.68
N ASN A 29 2.20 9.38 2.80
CA ASN A 29 2.67 9.79 4.11
C ASN A 29 3.82 8.93 4.64
N VAL A 30 4.02 7.71 4.14
CA VAL A 30 5.15 6.87 4.57
C VAL A 30 6.47 7.20 3.89
N ILE A 31 6.47 7.89 2.75
CA ILE A 31 7.68 8.21 1.97
C ILE A 31 8.80 8.84 2.82
N PRO A 32 8.55 9.82 3.72
CA PRO A 32 9.60 10.42 4.55
C PRO A 32 10.32 9.43 5.49
N TYR A 33 9.69 8.31 5.84
CA TYR A 33 10.24 7.32 6.76
C TYR A 33 11.10 6.25 6.06
N ILE A 34 10.98 6.12 4.74
CA ILE A 34 11.75 5.15 3.93
C ILE A 34 13.22 5.57 3.77
N GLY A 35 13.53 6.86 3.94
CA GLY A 35 14.90 7.36 3.87
C GLY A 35 15.49 7.32 2.46
N ARG A 36 16.55 6.52 2.26
CA ARG A 36 17.28 6.37 0.97
C ARG A 36 17.13 4.99 0.34
N ASP A 37 16.15 4.20 0.77
CA ASP A 37 15.89 2.90 0.16
C ASP A 37 15.23 3.09 -1.22
N GLU A 38 16.06 3.02 -2.27
CA GLU A 38 15.63 3.24 -3.65
C GLU A 38 14.63 2.16 -4.11
N GLU A 39 14.80 0.91 -3.68
CA GLU A 39 13.90 -0.18 -4.07
C GLU A 39 12.50 0.04 -3.48
N MET A 40 12.42 0.43 -2.21
CA MET A 40 11.16 0.77 -1.56
C MET A 40 10.51 2.00 -2.18
N LEU A 41 11.30 3.03 -2.55
CA LEU A 41 10.77 4.21 -3.24
C LEU A 41 10.22 3.86 -4.63
N VAL A 42 10.87 2.96 -5.39
CA VAL A 42 10.37 2.48 -6.68
C VAL A 42 9.05 1.74 -6.51
N LEU A 43 8.95 0.85 -5.51
CA LEU A 43 7.72 0.12 -5.19
C LEU A 43 6.56 1.08 -4.86
N ILE A 44 6.80 2.05 -3.97
CA ILE A 44 5.80 3.03 -3.56
C ILE A 44 5.34 3.86 -4.75
N ASN A 45 6.27 4.39 -5.55
CA ASN A 45 5.91 5.21 -6.71
C ASN A 45 5.12 4.43 -7.76
N SER A 46 5.52 3.18 -8.06
CA SER A 46 4.78 2.30 -8.97
C SER A 46 3.36 2.04 -8.46
N THR A 47 3.22 1.76 -7.16
CA THR A 47 1.93 1.49 -6.52
C THR A 47 1.02 2.72 -6.59
N LEU A 48 1.55 3.90 -6.25
CA LEU A 48 0.83 5.17 -6.27
C LEU A 48 0.38 5.55 -7.68
N GLU A 49 1.22 5.38 -8.69
CA GLU A 49 0.87 5.62 -10.09
C GLU A 49 -0.30 4.73 -10.52
N LYS A 50 -0.22 3.43 -10.24
CA LYS A 50 -1.29 2.48 -10.57
C LYS A 50 -2.59 2.81 -9.83
N LEU A 51 -2.54 3.15 -8.54
CA LEU A 51 -3.70 3.57 -7.76
C LEU A 51 -4.30 4.89 -8.29
N TRP A 52 -3.49 5.81 -8.80
CA TRP A 52 -3.98 7.06 -9.37
C TRP A 52 -4.90 6.83 -10.57
N PHE A 53 -4.53 5.89 -11.45
CA PHE A 53 -5.29 5.54 -12.64
C PHE A 53 -6.39 4.48 -12.40
N LEU A 54 -6.40 3.82 -11.24
CA LEU A 54 -7.44 2.88 -10.86
C LEU A 54 -8.75 3.62 -10.54
N SER A 55 -9.89 3.08 -10.97
CA SER A 55 -11.20 3.62 -10.59
C SER A 55 -11.55 3.23 -9.14
N ASP A 56 -12.44 3.98 -8.50
CA ASP A 56 -12.90 3.65 -7.15
C ASP A 56 -13.66 2.31 -7.11
N GLU A 57 -14.42 2.00 -8.18
CA GLU A 57 -15.12 0.71 -8.34
C GLU A 57 -14.11 -0.45 -8.40
N ALA A 58 -13.09 -0.35 -9.25
CA ALA A 58 -12.06 -1.40 -9.36
C ALA A 58 -11.22 -1.51 -8.08
N PHE A 59 -11.01 -0.41 -7.35
CA PHE A 59 -10.36 -0.45 -6.04
C PHE A 59 -11.20 -1.23 -5.01
N SER A 60 -12.52 -1.06 -5.02
CA SER A 60 -13.42 -1.78 -4.09
C SER A 60 -13.50 -3.28 -4.35
N GLU A 61 -13.15 -3.71 -5.56
CA GLU A 61 -13.10 -5.12 -5.97
C GLU A 61 -11.75 -5.80 -5.69
N LEU A 62 -10.76 -5.08 -5.16
CA LEU A 62 -9.46 -5.66 -4.82
C LEU A 62 -9.60 -6.64 -3.66
N ASP A 63 -9.20 -7.90 -3.88
CA ASP A 63 -9.10 -8.90 -2.82
C ASP A 63 -7.75 -8.76 -2.08
N LEU A 64 -7.76 -7.97 -1.01
CA LEU A 64 -6.57 -7.66 -0.21
C LEU A 64 -6.39 -8.56 1.02
N GLU A 65 -7.40 -9.33 1.40
CA GLU A 65 -7.33 -10.23 2.58
C GLU A 65 -6.11 -11.17 2.54
N PRO A 66 -5.73 -11.79 1.40
CA PRO A 66 -4.57 -12.68 1.34
C PRO A 66 -3.23 -11.99 1.61
N TYR A 67 -3.16 -10.67 1.49
CA TYR A 67 -1.92 -9.89 1.55
C TYR A 67 -1.78 -9.11 2.85
N LYS A 68 -2.81 -9.10 3.71
CA LYS A 68 -2.75 -8.48 5.03
C LYS A 68 -1.65 -9.15 5.86
N GLN A 69 -0.73 -8.34 6.35
CA GLN A 69 0.28 -8.77 7.30
C GLN A 69 -0.30 -8.78 8.72
N GLU A 70 0.07 -9.75 9.53
CA GLU A 70 -0.25 -9.69 10.96
C GLU A 70 0.43 -8.46 11.57
N PRO A 71 -0.27 -7.70 12.45
CA PRO A 71 0.38 -6.63 13.16
C PRO A 71 1.56 -7.23 13.93
N VAL A 72 2.75 -6.67 13.72
CA VAL A 72 3.91 -7.02 14.55
C VAL A 72 3.51 -6.61 15.96
N GLU A 73 3.20 -7.59 16.81
CA GLU A 73 3.06 -7.33 18.25
C GLU A 73 4.38 -6.67 18.66
N GLU A 74 4.33 -5.40 19.05
CA GLU A 74 5.43 -4.81 19.79
C GLU A 74 5.64 -5.74 20.97
N GLU A 75 6.72 -6.53 20.96
CA GLU A 75 7.16 -7.23 22.15
C GLU A 75 7.23 -6.17 23.24
N ALA A 76 6.25 -6.20 24.12
CA ALA A 76 6.19 -5.34 25.28
C ALA A 76 7.39 -5.77 26.14
N TRP A 77 8.54 -5.14 25.89
CA TRP A 77 9.72 -5.23 26.72
C TRP A 77 9.33 -4.69 28.09
N THR A 78 8.83 -5.60 28.93
CA THR A 78 8.56 -5.41 30.36
C THR A 78 9.78 -5.82 31.16
#